data_AF-A0A7Y2HVR9-F1
#
_entry.id   AF-A0A7Y2HVR9-F1
#
_cell.length_a   1.000
_cell.length_b   1.000
_cell.length_c   1.000
_cell.angle_alpha   90.00
_cell.angle_beta   90.00
_cell.angle_gamma   90.00
#
_symmetry.space_group_name_H-M   'P 1'
#
loop_
_entity.id
_entity.type
_entity.pdbx_description
1 polymer ?
#
loop_
_entity_poly.entity_id
_entity_poly.type
_entity_poly.pdbx_seq_one_letter_code
_entity_poly.pdbx_strand_id
1 'polypeptide(L)'
;EGLLGDNWQQRGNPMTADGSADPEMQLNIMNARVIELVAISKERWPLAGDQIFVDLDLSKDNLPVGTQLRLGDAIIEVTEPPHTGCKKFVARFGLEAMKFVNSGEGKRLCLRGINAKVVKSGSFAVGDRATKLASA
;
A
#
# COMPACT_ATOMS: atom_id res chain seq x y z
N GLU A 1 -7.79 -14.64 -0.71
CA GLU A 1 -8.31 -13.92 0.46
C GLU A 1 -7.62 -12.57 0.72
N GLY A 2 -6.33 -12.39 0.42
CA GLY A 2 -5.65 -11.12 0.74
C GLY A 2 -5.31 -11.08 2.22
N LEU A 3 -5.48 -9.93 2.88
CA LEU A 3 -5.37 -9.85 4.34
C LEU A 3 -6.67 -10.35 4.99
N LEU A 4 -6.56 -11.27 5.95
CA LEU A 4 -7.72 -11.77 6.68
C LEU A 4 -8.46 -10.64 7.39
N GLY A 5 -9.78 -10.56 7.19
CA GLY A 5 -10.64 -9.48 7.70
C GLY A 5 -10.75 -8.26 6.78
N ASP A 6 -9.98 -8.20 5.69
CA ASP A 6 -10.17 -7.19 4.64
C ASP A 6 -11.24 -7.61 3.63
N ASN A 7 -11.72 -6.65 2.84
CA ASN A 7 -12.76 -6.88 1.83
C ASN A 7 -12.25 -6.92 0.40
N TRP A 8 -10.94 -6.87 0.12
CA TRP A 8 -10.39 -6.84 -1.25
C TRP A 8 -11.06 -7.85 -2.20
N GLN A 9 -11.13 -9.12 -1.80
CA GLN A 9 -11.69 -10.18 -2.64
C GLN A 9 -13.18 -10.00 -2.92
N GLN A 10 -13.96 -9.59 -1.92
CA GLN A 10 -15.42 -9.39 -2.04
C GLN A 10 -15.75 -8.08 -2.78
N ARG A 11 -14.91 -7.05 -2.61
CA ARG A 11 -15.06 -5.74 -3.23
C ARG A 11 -14.92 -5.82 -4.76
N GLY A 12 -14.09 -6.74 -5.25
CA GLY A 12 -13.78 -6.86 -6.67
C GLY A 12 -13.05 -5.63 -7.22
N ASN A 13 -12.92 -5.58 -8.54
CA ASN A 13 -12.40 -4.43 -9.26
C ASN A 13 -13.21 -4.23 -10.55
N PRO A 14 -14.00 -3.16 -10.71
CA PRO A 14 -14.81 -2.95 -11.91
C PRO A 14 -13.97 -2.71 -13.18
N MET A 15 -12.66 -2.54 -13.05
CA MET A 15 -11.73 -2.41 -14.19
C MET A 15 -11.26 -3.75 -14.74
N THR A 16 -11.46 -4.87 -14.03
CA THR A 16 -11.17 -6.21 -14.56
C THR A 16 -12.33 -6.68 -15.43
N ALA A 17 -12.06 -7.56 -16.39
CA ALA A 17 -13.04 -7.99 -17.39
C ALA A 17 -14.28 -8.69 -16.80
N ASP A 18 -14.10 -9.39 -15.68
CA ASP A 18 -15.15 -10.13 -14.97
C ASP A 18 -15.56 -9.47 -13.65
N GLY A 19 -15.03 -8.28 -13.33
CA GLY A 19 -15.27 -7.58 -12.08
C GLY A 19 -14.57 -8.21 -10.85
N SER A 20 -13.79 -9.27 -11.05
CA SER A 20 -13.04 -9.93 -9.98
C SER A 20 -11.98 -9.01 -9.38
N ALA A 21 -11.55 -9.32 -8.16
CA ALA A 21 -10.52 -8.55 -7.49
C ALA A 21 -9.18 -8.70 -8.22
N ASP A 22 -8.52 -7.58 -8.50
CA ASP A 22 -7.23 -7.57 -9.21
C ASP A 22 -6.09 -8.07 -8.30
N PRO A 23 -5.43 -9.21 -8.62
CA PRO A 23 -4.32 -9.74 -7.84
C PRO A 23 -3.13 -8.79 -7.72
N GLU A 24 -2.93 -7.91 -8.70
CA GLU A 24 -1.85 -6.92 -8.67
C GLU A 24 -2.18 -5.75 -7.73
N MET A 25 -3.38 -5.70 -7.16
CA MET A 25 -3.81 -4.72 -6.17
C MET A 25 -4.33 -5.38 -4.89
N GLN A 26 -3.75 -6.53 -4.53
CA GLN A 26 -4.18 -7.35 -3.40
C GLN A 26 -3.94 -6.70 -2.03
N LEU A 27 -2.80 -6.04 -1.87
CA LEU A 27 -2.41 -5.33 -0.65
C LEU A 27 -2.04 -3.89 -1.00
N ASN A 28 -2.49 -2.95 -0.19
CA ASN A 28 -2.13 -1.54 -0.23
C ASN A 28 -1.21 -1.22 0.96
N ILE A 29 -0.08 -0.58 0.66
CA ILE A 29 0.97 -0.29 1.63
C ILE A 29 1.29 1.20 1.57
N MET A 30 1.23 1.89 2.70
CA MET A 30 1.56 3.31 2.80
C MET A 30 2.71 3.54 3.78
N ASN A 31 3.53 4.57 3.53
CA ASN A 31 4.59 4.93 4.47
C ASN A 31 3.98 5.52 5.76
N ALA A 32 4.40 4.99 6.91
CA ALA A 32 3.89 5.36 8.23
C ALA A 32 4.06 6.86 8.54
N ARG A 33 5.19 7.46 8.14
CA ARG A 33 5.48 8.88 8.36
C ARG A 33 4.60 9.78 7.49
N VAL A 34 4.27 9.34 6.27
CA VAL A 34 3.38 10.09 5.38
C VAL A 34 1.95 10.10 5.91
N ILE A 35 1.44 8.94 6.35
CA ILE A 35 0.09 8.91 6.92
C ILE A 35 0.01 9.66 8.25
N GLU A 36 1.07 9.63 9.06
CA GLU A 36 1.14 10.43 10.29
C GLU A 36 0.97 11.93 10.01
N LEU A 37 1.70 12.42 9.00
CA LEU A 37 1.61 13.81 8.54
C LEU A 37 0.21 14.17 8.03
N VAL A 38 -0.41 13.29 7.24
CA VAL A 38 -1.68 13.59 6.55
C VAL A 38 -2.91 13.38 7.45
N ALA A 39 -2.91 12.34 8.26
CA ALA A 39 -4.03 11.98 9.12
C ALA A 39 -4.08 12.81 10.40
N ILE A 40 -2.94 13.38 10.83
CA ILE A 40 -2.72 14.17 12.05
C ILE A 40 -2.89 13.35 13.35
N SER A 41 -3.75 12.34 13.36
CA SER A 41 -3.96 11.43 14.48
C SER A 41 -4.00 9.97 14.02
N LYS A 42 -3.55 9.06 14.90
CA LYS A 42 -3.40 7.63 14.57
C LYS A 42 -4.75 6.94 14.34
N GLU A 43 -5.79 7.40 15.00
CA GLU A 43 -7.17 6.90 14.87
C GLU A 43 -7.73 7.10 13.46
N ARG A 44 -7.17 8.05 12.69
CA ARG A 44 -7.59 8.35 11.32
C ARG A 44 -6.80 7.59 10.26
N TRP A 45 -5.75 6.86 10.61
CA TRP A 45 -4.97 6.09 9.63
C TRP A 45 -5.81 5.09 8.83
N PRO A 46 -6.75 4.33 9.43
CA PRO A 46 -7.60 3.41 8.67
C PRO A 46 -8.44 4.09 7.59
N LEU A 47 -8.66 5.41 7.68
CA LEU A 47 -9.35 6.17 6.64
C LEU A 47 -8.55 6.23 5.33
N ALA A 48 -7.25 5.96 5.32
CA ALA A 48 -6.52 5.84 4.05
C ALA A 48 -7.02 4.64 3.22
N GLY A 49 -7.45 3.57 3.90
CA GLY A 49 -7.91 2.33 3.28
C GLY A 49 -6.76 1.39 2.91
N ASP A 50 -5.57 1.62 3.45
CA ASP A 50 -4.41 0.75 3.31
C ASP A 50 -4.39 -0.28 4.43
N GLN A 51 -3.99 -1.51 4.10
CA GLN A 51 -3.90 -2.59 5.07
C GLN A 51 -2.62 -2.51 5.91
N ILE A 52 -1.53 -2.00 5.33
CA ILE A 52 -0.19 -2.06 5.93
C ILE A 52 0.44 -0.66 5.94
N PHE A 53 0.94 -0.24 7.11
CA PHE A 53 1.73 0.98 7.26
C PHE A 53 3.14 0.64 7.71
N VAL A 54 4.15 1.04 6.93
CA VAL A 54 5.57 0.73 7.20
C VAL A 54 6.44 1.97 7.20
N ASP A 55 7.45 2.03 8.07
CA ASP A 55 8.50 3.04 7.96
C ASP A 55 9.63 2.50 7.07
N LEU A 56 9.44 2.62 5.75
CA LEU A 56 10.34 2.15 4.72
C LEU A 56 10.30 3.12 3.53
N ASP A 57 11.44 3.32 2.85
CA ASP A 57 11.46 4.04 1.58
C ASP A 57 10.70 3.22 0.51
N LEU A 58 9.53 3.73 0.10
CA LEU A 58 8.67 3.10 -0.89
C LEU A 58 8.95 3.59 -2.33
N SER A 59 9.98 4.40 -2.53
CA SER A 59 10.35 4.93 -3.85
C SER A 59 10.55 3.81 -4.86
N LYS A 60 10.29 4.12 -6.14
CA LYS A 60 10.51 3.18 -7.25
C LYS A 60 11.99 2.79 -7.40
N ASP A 61 12.89 3.64 -6.93
CA ASP A 61 14.34 3.39 -6.96
C ASP A 61 14.76 2.37 -5.91
N ASN A 62 14.16 2.40 -4.71
CA ASN A 62 14.46 1.43 -3.66
C ASN A 62 13.64 0.13 -3.78
N LEU A 63 12.37 0.24 -4.18
CA LEU A 63 11.41 -0.85 -4.33
C LEU A 63 10.82 -0.90 -5.75
N PRO A 64 11.62 -1.25 -6.78
CA PRO A 64 11.07 -1.49 -8.11
C PRO A 64 10.08 -2.66 -8.10
N VAL A 65 9.23 -2.72 -9.12
CA VAL A 65 8.29 -3.84 -9.34
C VAL A 65 9.04 -5.17 -9.31
N GLY A 66 8.45 -6.17 -8.65
CA GLY A 66 9.08 -7.48 -8.42
C GLY A 66 9.94 -7.54 -7.16
N THR A 67 10.16 -6.42 -6.46
CA THR A 67 10.85 -6.44 -5.16
C THR A 67 10.03 -7.23 -4.14
N GLN A 68 10.65 -8.19 -3.46
CA GLN A 68 10.00 -8.96 -2.41
C GLN A 68 10.35 -8.40 -1.02
N LEU A 69 9.32 -8.23 -0.20
CA LEU A 69 9.42 -7.84 1.20
C LEU A 69 8.95 -9.00 2.08
N ARG A 70 9.74 -9.31 3.10
CA ARG A 70 9.32 -10.17 4.20
C ARG A 70 8.68 -9.34 5.30
N LEU A 71 7.48 -9.75 5.72
CA LEU A 71 6.72 -9.23 6.85
C LEU A 71 6.40 -10.41 7.79
N GLY A 72 7.05 -10.49 8.94
CA GLY A 72 6.97 -11.70 9.77
C GLY A 72 7.33 -12.95 8.96
N ASP A 73 6.38 -13.88 8.85
CA ASP A 73 6.51 -15.11 8.05
C ASP A 73 5.99 -15.00 6.61
N ALA A 74 5.31 -13.90 6.28
CA ALA A 74 4.75 -13.63 4.97
C ALA A 74 5.79 -13.02 4.03
N ILE A 75 5.66 -13.32 2.74
CA ILE A 75 6.41 -12.67 1.66
C ILE A 75 5.41 -12.04 0.71
N ILE A 76 5.61 -10.75 0.46
CA ILE A 76 4.83 -9.96 -0.50
C ILE A 76 5.76 -9.41 -1.58
N GLU A 77 5.20 -9.13 -2.75
CA GLU A 77 5.93 -8.61 -3.90
C GLU A 77 5.28 -7.33 -4.40
N VAL A 78 6.10 -6.30 -4.66
CA VAL A 78 5.66 -5.01 -5.21
C VAL A 78 5.16 -5.19 -6.64
N THR A 79 3.98 -4.66 -6.95
CA THR A 79 3.30 -4.81 -8.24
C THR A 79 3.30 -3.51 -9.05
N GLU A 80 2.96 -3.62 -10.34
CA GLU A 80 3.03 -2.49 -11.29
C GLU A 80 1.98 -1.38 -11.08
N PRO A 81 0.69 -1.68 -10.79
CA PRO A 81 -0.34 -0.65 -10.72
C PRO A 81 0.01 0.44 -9.70
N PRO A 82 -0.15 1.74 -10.03
CA PRO A 82 0.16 2.80 -9.09
C PRO A 82 -0.92 2.91 -8.00
N HIS A 83 -0.50 3.28 -6.79
CA HIS A 83 -1.42 3.57 -5.69
C HIS A 83 -1.49 5.08 -5.44
N THR A 84 -2.46 5.77 -6.05
CA THR A 84 -2.58 7.24 -6.04
C THR A 84 -3.76 7.75 -5.22
N GLY A 85 -3.66 8.97 -4.71
CA GLY A 85 -4.74 9.61 -3.94
C GLY A 85 -5.98 9.82 -4.81
N CYS A 86 -7.15 9.40 -4.33
CA CYS A 86 -8.42 9.43 -5.05
C CYS A 86 -9.42 10.41 -4.43
N LYS A 87 -10.64 10.50 -4.98
CA LYS A 87 -11.72 11.34 -4.42
C LYS A 87 -12.03 11.03 -2.94
N LYS A 88 -11.95 9.76 -2.53
CA LYS A 88 -12.13 9.36 -1.12
C LYS A 88 -11.00 9.90 -0.25
N PHE A 89 -9.77 9.93 -0.75
CA PHE A 89 -8.63 10.52 -0.04
C PHE A 89 -8.84 12.02 0.18
N VAL A 90 -9.31 12.74 -0.85
CA VAL A 90 -9.68 14.17 -0.72
C VAL A 90 -10.80 14.37 0.31
N ALA A 91 -11.86 13.55 0.27
CA ALA A 91 -12.96 13.67 1.23
C ALA A 91 -12.52 13.43 2.69
N ARG A 92 -11.48 12.61 2.90
CA ARG A 92 -11.02 12.20 4.23
C ARG A 92 -9.89 13.07 4.79
N PHE A 93 -9.01 13.58 3.92
CA PHE A 93 -7.78 14.29 4.32
C PHE A 93 -7.59 15.65 3.63
N GLY A 94 -8.48 16.03 2.71
CA GLY A 94 -8.43 17.31 2.01
C GLY A 94 -7.69 17.28 0.67
N LEU A 95 -7.91 18.33 -0.11
CA LEU A 95 -7.33 18.48 -1.46
C LEU A 95 -5.81 18.65 -1.40
N GLU A 96 -5.30 19.42 -0.45
CA GLU A 96 -3.87 19.70 -0.34
C GLU A 96 -3.07 18.44 0.02
N ALA A 97 -3.62 17.57 0.88
CA ALA A 97 -3.04 16.26 1.16
C ALA A 97 -2.96 15.39 -0.11
N MET A 98 -4.01 15.38 -0.93
CA MET A 98 -3.99 14.65 -2.20
C MET A 98 -2.96 15.23 -3.17
N LYS A 99 -2.89 16.56 -3.32
CA LYS A 99 -1.89 17.22 -4.17
C LYS A 99 -0.47 16.93 -3.71
N PHE A 100 -0.22 16.89 -2.40
CA PHE A 100 1.07 16.55 -1.83
C PHE A 100 1.50 15.13 -2.23
N VAL A 101 0.68 14.12 -1.92
CA VAL A 101 1.02 12.71 -2.21
C VAL A 101 1.03 12.39 -3.71
N ASN A 102 0.26 13.12 -4.53
CA ASN A 102 0.21 12.97 -5.99
C ASN A 102 1.10 13.97 -6.76
N SER A 103 1.91 14.77 -6.07
CA SER A 103 2.87 15.67 -6.72
C SER A 103 3.86 14.88 -7.59
N GLY A 104 4.58 15.54 -8.48
CA GLY A 104 5.60 14.88 -9.30
C GLY A 104 6.63 14.13 -8.46
N GLU A 105 7.08 14.74 -7.36
CA GLU A 105 7.95 14.10 -6.37
C GLU A 105 7.21 13.04 -5.57
N GLY A 106 5.97 13.31 -5.14
CA GLY A 106 5.18 12.34 -4.38
C GLY A 106 4.93 11.03 -5.12
N LYS A 107 4.78 11.08 -6.45
CA LYS A 107 4.67 9.88 -7.29
C LYS A 107 5.99 9.15 -7.49
N ARG A 108 7.13 9.85 -7.49
CA ARG A 108 8.47 9.21 -7.53
C ARG A 108 8.78 8.46 -6.24
N LEU A 109 8.44 9.08 -5.12
CA LEU A 109 8.63 8.53 -3.77
C LEU A 109 7.50 7.60 -3.31
N CYS A 110 6.47 7.42 -4.14
CA CYS A 110 5.26 6.64 -3.80
C CYS A 110 4.63 7.07 -2.46
N LEU A 111 4.50 8.37 -2.20
CA LEU A 111 4.05 8.89 -0.89
C LEU A 111 2.62 8.46 -0.54
N ARG A 112 1.74 8.29 -1.53
CA ARG A 112 0.43 7.70 -1.26
C ARG A 112 0.56 6.22 -0.88
N GLY A 113 1.51 5.50 -1.46
CA GLY A 113 1.76 4.10 -1.20
C GLY A 113 2.06 3.31 -2.47
N ILE A 114 2.12 2.00 -2.33
CA ILE A 114 2.33 1.02 -3.39
C ILE A 114 1.30 -0.10 -3.30
N ASN A 115 1.13 -0.85 -4.39
CA ASN A 115 0.42 -2.11 -4.38
C ASN A 115 1.40 -3.27 -4.24
N ALA A 116 0.91 -4.37 -3.67
CA ALA A 116 1.65 -5.62 -3.58
C ALA A 116 0.70 -6.83 -3.68
N LYS A 117 1.29 -8.00 -3.94
CA LYS A 117 0.63 -9.30 -3.89
C LYS A 117 1.35 -10.24 -2.94
N VAL A 118 0.62 -11.21 -2.40
CA VAL A 118 1.16 -12.25 -1.52
C VAL A 118 1.85 -13.32 -2.37
N VAL A 119 3.14 -13.53 -2.14
CA VAL A 119 3.92 -14.63 -2.75
C VAL A 119 3.96 -15.84 -1.82
N LYS A 120 4.08 -15.60 -0.51
CA LYS A 120 4.02 -16.63 0.52
C LYS A 120 3.10 -16.15 1.64
N SER A 121 2.05 -16.92 1.91
CA SER A 121 1.18 -16.68 3.07
C SER A 121 1.94 -16.86 4.38
N GLY A 122 1.59 -16.05 5.36
CA GLY A 122 2.16 -16.09 6.70
C GLY A 122 1.47 -15.08 7.62
N SER A 123 1.92 -15.03 8.87
CA SER A 123 1.45 -14.06 9.86
C SER A 123 2.51 -13.00 10.13
N PHE A 124 2.05 -11.81 10.50
CA PHE A 124 2.86 -10.73 11.01
C PHE A 124 2.03 -9.89 11.99
N ALA A 125 2.71 -9.11 12.83
CA ALA A 125 2.10 -8.24 13.82
C ALA A 125 2.65 -6.81 13.72
N VAL A 126 1.93 -5.86 14.31
CA VAL A 126 2.45 -4.50 14.49
C VAL A 126 3.73 -4.56 15.33
N GLY A 127 4.80 -3.95 14.81
CA GLY A 127 6.14 -4.01 15.41
C GLY A 127 7.11 -4.94 14.67
N ASP A 128 6.61 -5.82 13.82
CA ASP A 128 7.48 -6.65 12.97
C ASP A 128 8.25 -5.81 11.97
N ARG A 129 9.50 -6.21 11.72
CA ARG A 129 10.38 -5.53 10.77
C ARG A 129 10.08 -5.96 9.33
N ALA A 130 9.73 -5.00 8.48
CA ALA A 130 9.74 -5.19 7.04
C ALA A 130 11.19 -5.29 6.51
N THR A 131 11.51 -6.36 5.80
CA THR A 131 12.86 -6.58 5.25
C THR A 131 12.80 -6.84 3.76
N LYS A 132 13.56 -6.08 2.97
CA LYS A 132 13.78 -6.36 1.55
C LYS A 132 14.57 -7.66 1.41
N LEU A 133 14.04 -8.60 0.64
CA LEU A 133 14.76 -9.82 0.30
C LEU A 133 15.77 -9.51 -0.81
N ALA A 134 16.97 -10.05 -0.70
CA ALA A 134 17.96 -9.94 -1.76
C ALA A 134 17.43 -10.68 -3.00
N SER A 135 17.56 -10.05 -4.17
CA SER A 135 17.43 -10.76 -5.44
C SER A 135 18.47 -11.88 -5.47
N ALA A 136 18.04 -13.08 -5.86
CA ALA A 136 18.95 -14.21 -6.08
C ALA A 136 19.93 -13.94 -7.22
#